data_AF-A0A4Q5AKK5-F1
#
_entry.id   AF-A0A4Q5AKK5-F1
#
_cell.length_a   1.000
_cell.length_b   1.000
_cell.length_c   1.000
_cell.angle_alpha   90.00
_cell.angle_beta   90.00
_cell.angle_gamma   90.00
#
_symmetry.space_group_name_H-M   'P 1'
#
loop_
_entity.id
_entity.type
_entity.pdbx_description
1 polymer ?
#
loop_
_entity_poly.entity_id
_entity_poly.type
_entity_poly.pdbx_seq_one_letter_code
_entity_poly.pdbx_strand_id
1 'polypeptide(L)'
;MRYIQSETRTTPDGAIVMRDGLPVQRVSVLVKPKGDKPEVLEINVPSAAPISMDDNAKVRIDDLTAMPWSNDGRSGISWSAAGINQIGGVPKP
;
A
#
# COMPACT_ATOMS: atom_id res chain seq x y z
N MET A 1 7.34 3.02 -9.19
CA MET A 1 7.27 2.81 -7.74
C MET A 1 8.01 1.51 -7.42
N ARG A 2 8.60 1.41 -6.22
CA ARG A 2 9.36 0.23 -5.78
C ARG A 2 8.75 -0.31 -4.49
N TYR A 3 8.52 -1.61 -4.41
CA TYR A 3 8.06 -2.26 -3.17
C TYR A 3 9.16 -2.19 -2.10
N ILE A 4 8.76 -1.90 -0.86
CA ILE A 4 9.64 -1.93 0.31
C ILE A 4 9.23 -3.07 1.24
N GLN A 5 7.97 -3.04 1.69
CA GLN A 5 7.42 -4.00 2.63
C GLN A 5 5.89 -3.93 2.62
N SER A 6 5.26 -4.92 3.24
CA SER A 6 3.86 -4.83 3.62
C SER A 6 3.57 -5.55 4.92
N GLU A 7 2.56 -5.04 5.62
CA GLU A 7 2.09 -5.57 6.89
C GLU A 7 0.56 -5.61 6.91
N THR A 8 -0.01 -6.53 7.67
CA THR A 8 -1.46 -6.52 7.93
C THR A 8 -1.78 -5.35 8.84
N ARG A 9 -2.72 -4.50 8.42
CA ARG A 9 -3.11 -3.33 9.19
C ARG A 9 -3.98 -3.75 10.37
N THR A 10 -3.62 -3.27 11.56
CA THR A 10 -4.40 -3.45 12.78
C THR A 10 -4.90 -2.12 13.33
N THR A 11 -5.97 -2.18 14.09
CA THR A 11 -6.43 -1.09 14.97
C THR A 11 -5.52 -1.02 16.22
N PRO A 12 -5.59 0.06 17.02
CA PRO A 12 -4.75 0.21 18.22
C PRO A 12 -4.91 -0.91 19.26
N ASP A 13 -6.09 -1.53 19.33
CA ASP A 13 -6.42 -2.69 20.17
C ASP A 13 -6.02 -4.04 19.54
N GLY A 14 -5.41 -4.03 18.36
CA GLY A 14 -4.84 -5.22 17.70
C GLY A 14 -5.80 -5.97 16.78
N ALA A 15 -7.05 -5.51 16.61
CA ALA A 15 -7.97 -6.14 15.66
C ALA A 15 -7.54 -5.87 14.21
N ILE A 16 -7.73 -6.84 13.33
CA ILE A 16 -7.42 -6.70 11.89
C ILE A 16 -8.41 -5.71 11.27
N VAL A 17 -7.89 -4.75 10.51
CA VAL A 17 -8.72 -3.84 9.71
C VAL A 17 -9.22 -4.60 8.49
N MET A 18 -10.55 -4.67 8.34
CA MET A 18 -11.22 -5.34 7.23
C MET A 18 -11.81 -4.33 6.24
N ARG A 19 -11.81 -4.67 4.95
CA ARG A 19 -12.55 -3.97 3.88
C ARG A 19 -13.16 -5.00 2.95
N ASP A 20 -14.47 -4.90 2.71
CA ASP A 20 -15.22 -5.80 1.82
C ASP A 20 -15.01 -7.29 2.13
N GLY A 21 -14.88 -7.62 3.43
CA GLY A 21 -14.66 -8.99 3.90
C GLY A 21 -13.21 -9.48 3.83
N LEU A 22 -12.26 -8.65 3.39
CA LEU A 22 -10.83 -8.98 3.29
C LEU A 22 -9.98 -8.19 4.30
N PRO A 23 -8.91 -8.78 4.85
CA PRO A 23 -7.89 -8.03 5.59
C PRO A 23 -7.27 -6.94 4.74
N VAL A 24 -7.01 -5.78 5.34
CA VAL A 24 -6.28 -4.69 4.69
C VAL A 24 -4.80 -4.86 4.96
N GLN A 25 -4.01 -4.94 3.90
CA GLN A 25 -2.56 -4.87 3.95
C GLN A 25 -2.14 -3.42 3.74
N ARG A 26 -1.24 -2.89 4.58
CA ARG A 26 -0.53 -1.63 4.36
C ARG A 26 0.75 -1.94 3.60
N VAL A 27 0.85 -1.44 2.38
CA VAL A 27 2.02 -1.63 1.51
C VAL A 27 2.82 -0.33 1.46
N SER A 28 4.09 -0.40 1.85
CA SER A 28 5.03 0.72 1.71
C SER A 28 5.72 0.65 0.35
N VAL A 29 5.61 1.72 -0.44
CA VAL A 29 6.28 1.85 -1.73
C VAL A 29 7.14 3.11 -1.80
N LEU A 30 8.35 2.99 -2.34
CA LEU A 30 9.18 4.13 -2.67
C LEU A 30 8.72 4.73 -4.00
N VAL A 31 8.36 6.01 -3.97
CA VAL A 31 8.05 6.79 -5.16
C VAL A 31 9.10 7.88 -5.33
N LYS A 32 9.42 8.22 -6.57
CA LYS A 32 10.32 9.32 -6.92
C LYS A 32 9.65 10.14 -8.01
N PRO A 33 8.87 11.17 -7.64
CA PRO A 33 8.25 12.05 -8.62
C PRO A 33 9.33 12.81 -9.39
N LYS A 34 9.01 13.21 -10.62
CA LYS A 34 9.96 13.93 -11.47
C LYS A 34 10.19 15.33 -10.90
N GLY A 35 11.42 15.64 -10.53
CA GLY A 35 11.79 16.95 -9.98
C GLY A 35 11.64 17.07 -8.47
N ASP A 36 11.14 16.03 -7.80
CA ASP A 36 10.97 15.99 -6.35
C ASP A 36 11.88 14.95 -5.67
N LYS A 37 11.94 15.05 -4.35
CA LYS A 37 12.63 14.07 -3.51
C LYS A 37 11.86 12.74 -3.52
N PRO A 38 12.58 11.59 -3.43
CA PRO A 38 11.92 10.33 -3.16
C PRO A 38 11.17 10.37 -1.83
N GLU A 39 10.00 9.73 -1.79
CA GLU A 39 9.17 9.59 -0.60
C GLU A 39 8.58 8.18 -0.52
N VAL A 40 8.19 7.78 0.68
CA VAL A 40 7.51 6.51 0.92
C VAL A 40 6.01 6.77 1.01
N LEU A 41 5.22 6.06 0.21
CA LEU A 41 3.77 6.05 0.32
C LEU A 41 3.31 4.75 0.98
N GLU A 42 2.36 4.86 1.90
CA GLU A 42 1.65 3.74 2.48
C GLU A 42 0.28 3.58 1.81
N ILE A 43 0.06 2.45 1.14
CA ILE A 43 -1.15 2.17 0.37
C ILE A 43 -1.92 1.04 1.04
N ASN A 44 -3.19 1.27 1.33
CA ASN A 44 -4.09 0.24 1.84
C ASN A 44 -4.62 -0.63 0.69
N VAL A 45 -4.36 -1.93 0.74
CA VAL A 45 -4.77 -2.91 -0.27
C VAL A 45 -5.52 -4.07 0.41
N PRO A 46 -6.81 -4.29 0.12
CA PRO A 46 -7.52 -5.48 0.59
C PRO A 46 -6.93 -6.74 -0.04
N SER A 47 -6.59 -7.74 0.79
CA SER A 47 -6.07 -9.02 0.30
C SER A 47 -6.32 -10.14 1.31
N ALA A 48 -6.77 -11.29 0.83
CA ALA A 48 -6.97 -12.50 1.63
C ALA A 48 -5.64 -13.10 2.12
N ALA A 49 -4.54 -12.86 1.39
CA ALA A 49 -3.21 -13.34 1.73
C ALA A 49 -2.25 -12.16 1.98
N PRO A 50 -1.22 -12.33 2.83
CA PRO A 50 -0.15 -11.35 2.96
C PRO A 50 0.48 -11.05 1.61
N ILE A 51 0.68 -9.77 1.31
CA ILE A 51 1.38 -9.33 0.11
C ILE A 51 2.89 -9.53 0.35
N SER A 52 3.59 -10.09 -0.62
CA SER A 52 5.03 -10.26 -0.58
C SER A 52 5.57 -10.25 -2.01
N MET A 53 6.67 -9.53 -2.20
CA MET A 53 7.33 -9.34 -3.50
C MET A 53 8.84 -9.29 -3.27
N ASP A 54 9.62 -9.34 -4.35
CA ASP A 54 11.07 -9.17 -4.24
C ASP A 54 11.43 -7.78 -3.69
N ASP A 55 12.53 -7.71 -2.95
CA ASP A 55 13.05 -6.44 -2.44
C ASP A 55 13.28 -5.45 -3.58
N ASN A 56 12.73 -4.23 -3.45
CA ASN A 56 12.79 -3.19 -4.48
C ASN A 56 12.19 -3.62 -5.84
N ALA A 57 11.30 -4.62 -5.86
CA ALA A 57 10.53 -4.97 -7.04
C ALA A 57 9.86 -3.72 -7.63
N LYS A 58 9.92 -3.58 -8.96
CA LYS A 58 9.13 -2.55 -9.64
C LYS A 58 7.67 -2.98 -9.56
N VAL A 59 6.76 -2.07 -9.21
CA VAL A 59 5.34 -2.42 -9.03
C VAL A 59 4.40 -1.55 -9.87
N ARG A 60 3.26 -2.14 -10.22
CA ARG A 60 2.05 -1.48 -10.73
C ARG A 60 1.03 -1.47 -9.60
N ILE A 61 0.35 -0.35 -9.43
CA ILE A 61 -0.78 -0.21 -8.51
C ILE A 61 -2.05 -0.13 -9.34
N ASP A 62 -3.06 -0.91 -8.98
CA ASP A 62 -4.33 -0.98 -9.69
C ASP A 62 -5.39 -0.18 -8.93
N ASP A 63 -6.09 0.73 -9.62
CA ASP A 63 -7.15 1.60 -9.09
C ASP A 63 -6.72 2.42 -7.86
N LEU A 64 -5.55 3.06 -7.95
CA LEU A 64 -5.04 3.94 -6.89
C LEU A 64 -5.98 5.14 -6.68
N THR A 65 -6.47 5.26 -5.45
CA THR A 65 -7.35 6.33 -4.99
C THR A 65 -6.68 7.11 -3.87
N ALA A 66 -6.74 8.44 -3.98
CA ALA A 66 -6.30 9.39 -2.97
C ALA A 66 -7.52 9.98 -2.26
N MET A 67 -7.64 9.77 -0.96
CA MET A 67 -8.72 10.34 -0.16
C MET A 67 -8.16 11.36 0.82
N PRO A 68 -8.44 12.67 0.66
CA PRO A 68 -8.07 13.65 1.65
C PRO A 68 -8.87 13.43 2.93
N TRP A 69 -8.23 13.62 4.08
CA TRP A 69 -8.88 13.58 5.38
C TRP A 69 -8.40 14.72 6.25
N SER A 70 -9.24 15.07 7.22
CA SER A 70 -8.92 16.01 8.28
C SER A 70 -9.57 15.54 9.57
N ASN A 71 -8.82 15.48 10.66
CA ASN A 71 -9.31 15.15 11.99
C ASN A 71 -8.46 15.85 13.06
N ASP A 72 -9.11 16.48 14.05
CA ASP A 72 -8.47 17.13 15.21
C ASP A 72 -7.25 18.01 14.84
N GLY A 73 -7.41 18.87 13.82
CA GLY A 73 -6.37 19.80 13.37
C GLY A 73 -5.24 19.15 12.57
N ARG A 74 -5.29 17.84 12.32
CA ARG A 74 -4.40 17.12 11.41
C ARG A 74 -5.12 16.88 10.09
N SER A 75 -4.38 16.89 9.00
CA SER A 75 -4.88 16.51 7.69
C SER A 75 -3.85 15.70 6.93
N GLY A 76 -4.30 15.00 5.90
CA GLY A 76 -3.43 14.21 5.06
C GLY A 76 -4.17 13.54 3.91
N ILE A 77 -3.45 12.71 3.17
CA ILE A 77 -4.00 11.86 2.12
C ILE A 77 -3.93 10.42 2.60
N SER A 78 -5.05 9.71 2.55
CA SER A 78 -5.10 8.26 2.67
C SER A 78 -5.05 7.66 1.28
N TRP A 79 -4.09 6.77 1.04
CA TRP A 79 -3.96 6.05 -0.21
C TRP A 79 -4.59 4.66 -0.10
N SER A 80 -5.36 4.28 -1.11
CA SER A 80 -5.91 2.94 -1.24
C SER A 80 -5.89 2.47 -2.68
N ALA A 81 -5.79 1.16 -2.88
CA ALA A 81 -5.80 0.56 -4.21
C ALA A 81 -6.60 -0.75 -4.18
N ALA A 82 -7.06 -1.18 -5.35
CA ALA A 82 -7.69 -2.49 -5.53
C ALA A 82 -6.64 -3.62 -5.53
N GLY A 83 -5.42 -3.32 -6.02
CA GLY A 83 -4.36 -4.31 -6.12
C GLY A 83 -2.97 -3.71 -6.28
N ILE A 84 -1.96 -4.55 -6.12
CA ILE A 84 -0.56 -4.25 -6.41
C ILE A 84 0.09 -5.48 -7.03
N ASN A 85 0.86 -5.26 -8.09
CA ASN A 85 1.48 -6.33 -8.87
C ASN A 85 2.94 -5.99 -9.20
N GLN A 86 3.83 -6.98 -9.12
CA GLN A 86 5.21 -6.84 -9.57
C GLN A 86 5.26 -6.73 -11.11
N ILE A 87 5.98 -5.73 -11.61
CA ILE A 87 6.25 -5.51 -13.03
C ILE A 87 7.64 -6.08 -13.35
N GLY A 88 7.66 -7.21 -14.04
CA GLY A 88 8.91 -7.89 -14.37
C GLY A 88 9.43 -8.69 -13.17
N GLY A 89 9.63 -9.97 -13.38
CA GLY A 89 9.90 -10.99 -12.37
C GLY A 89 9.31 -12.31 -12.82
N VAL A 90 9.85 -13.42 -12.33
CA VAL A 90 9.20 -14.73 -12.51
C VAL A 90 8.04 -14.77 -11.50
N PRO A 91 6.79 -15.06 -11.90
CA PRO A 91 5.70 -15.25 -10.95
C PRO A 91 6.14 -16.28 -9.89
N LYS A 92 6.05 -15.92 -8.61
CA LYS A 92 6.26 -16.89 -7.55
C LYS A 92 5.04 -17.84 -7.55
N PRO A 93 5.25 -19.18 -7.62
CA PRO A 93 4.17 -20.16 -7.65
C PRO A 93 3.33 -20.15 -6.38
#